data_AF-A0A9D7BQP8-F1
#
_entry.id   AF-A0A9D7BQP8-F1
#
_cell.length_a   1.000
_cell.length_b   1.000
_cell.length_c   1.000
_cell.angle_alpha   90.00
_cell.angle_beta   90.00
_cell.angle_gamma   90.00
#
_symmetry.space_group_name_H-M   'P 1'
#
loop_
_entity.id
_entity.type
_entity.pdbx_description
1 polymer ?
#
loop_
_entity_poly.entity_id
_entity_poly.type
_entity_poly.pdbx_seq_one_letter_code
_entity_poly.pdbx_strand_id
1 'polypeptide(L)' 'MRLLSNPVTGRIEYKINTSKGGKTEISLMNISGQKFIQQSMLLNEGENNYSIDVAGYRPGMYIEYYR' A
#
# COMPACT_ATOMS: atom_id res chain seq x y z
N MET A 1 -10.31 2.88 1.22
CA MET A 1 -10.22 1.45 0.84
C MET A 1 -10.30 1.37 -0.67
N ARG A 2 -9.31 0.77 -1.32
CA ARG A 2 -9.23 0.66 -2.79
C ARG A 2 -9.08 -0.81 -3.18
N LEU A 3 -9.74 -1.22 -4.27
CA LEU A 3 -9.57 -2.55 -4.86
C LEU A 3 -8.48 -2.48 -5.94
N LEU A 4 -7.53 -3.41 -5.87
CA LEU A 4 -6.46 -3.57 -6.86
C LEU A 4 -6.60 -4.94 -7.51
N SER A 5 -6.75 -4.95 -8.84
CA SER A 5 -6.79 -6.18 -9.63
C SER A 5 -5.38 -6.58 -10.05
N ASN A 6 -4.96 -7.78 -9.67
CA ASN A 6 -3.70 -8.43 -10.07
C ASN A 6 -2.43 -7.58 -9.88
N PRO A 7 -1.96 -7.36 -8.64
CA PRO A 7 -0.75 -6.58 -8.37
C PRO A 7 0.56 -7.30 -8.70
N VAL A 8 0.55 -8.54 -9.22
CA VAL A 8 1.74 -9.42 -9.18
C VAL A 8 2.85 -9.05 -10.15
N THR A 9 2.55 -8.17 -11.09
CA THR A 9 3.51 -7.72 -12.08
C THR A 9 3.79 -6.24 -11.88
N GLY A 10 4.63 -5.89 -10.89
CA GLY A 10 5.25 -4.57 -10.82
C GLY A 10 5.38 -3.97 -9.43
N ARG A 11 5.23 -2.64 -9.38
CA ARG A 11 5.27 -1.82 -8.17
C ARG A 11 3.95 -1.08 -8.03
N ILE A 12 3.45 -0.97 -6.81
CA ILE A 12 2.34 -0.07 -6.49
C ILE A 12 2.96 1.24 -6.01
N GLU A 13 2.66 2.31 -6.71
CA GLU A 13 3.10 3.67 -6.36
C GLU A 13 2.03 4.38 -5.53
N TYR A 14 2.50 5.03 -4.47
CA TYR A 14 1.71 5.75 -3.49
C TYR A 14 2.17 7.19 -3.44
N LYS A 15 1.24 8.10 -3.68
CA LYS A 15 1.43 9.53 -3.50
C LYS A 15 0.55 10.01 -2.36
N ILE A 16 1.18 10.36 -1.23
CA ILE A 16 0.50 10.77 0.00
C ILE A 16 0.88 12.22 0.29
N ASN A 17 -0.10 13.11 0.31
CA ASN A 17 0.09 14.48 0.75
C ASN A 17 -0.44 14.61 2.18
N THR A 18 0.40 15.08 3.11
CA THR A 18 0.01 15.29 4.50
C THR A 18 0.38 16.69 4.97
N SER A 19 -0.49 17.31 5.76
CA SER A 19 -0.25 18.62 6.38
C SER A 19 0.64 18.56 7.62
N LYS A 20 0.95 17.35 8.10
CA LYS A 20 1.82 17.12 9.26
C LYS A 20 2.58 15.81 9.09
N GLY A 21 3.87 15.84 9.41
CA GLY A 21 4.67 14.62 9.45
C GLY A 21 4.15 13.62 10.49
N GLY A 22 4.35 12.33 10.24
CA GLY A 22 3.80 11.28 11.09
C GLY A 22 4.19 9.87 10.63
N LYS A 23 3.57 8.87 11.24
CA LYS A 23 3.67 7.47 10.81
C LYS A 23 2.34 7.06 10.20
N THR A 24 2.39 6.40 9.06
CA THR A 24 1.23 5.71 8.47
C THR A 24 1.58 4.27 8.18
N GLU A 25 0.58 3.43 8.03
CA GLU A 25 0.76 2.05 7.61
C GLU A 25 -0.13 1.73 6.42
N ILE A 26 0.49 1.15 5.39
CA ILE A 26 -0.22 0.55 4.26
C ILE A 26 -0.30 -0.94 4.49
N SER A 27 -1.52 -1.47 4.41
CA SER A 27 -1.79 -2.90 4.43
C SER A 27 -2.42 -3.33 3.10
N LEU A 28 -1.89 -4.41 2.52
CA LEU A 28 -2.50 -5.11 1.39
C LEU A 28 -3.02 -6.48 1.85
N MET A 29 -4.29 -6.71 1.54
CA MET A 29 -5.03 -7.91 1.94
C MET A 29 -5.65 -8.57 0.71
N ASN A 30 -5.79 -9.88 0.67
CA ASN A 30 -6.64 -10.51 -0.34
C ASN A 30 -8.12 -10.33 0.02
N ILE A 31 -9.01 -10.77 -0.87
CA ILE A 31 -10.46 -10.76 -0.66
C ILE A 31 -10.94 -11.61 0.54
N SER A 32 -10.11 -12.54 1.02
CA SER A 32 -10.39 -13.34 2.21
C SER A 32 -9.97 -12.63 3.51
N GLY A 33 -9.43 -11.40 3.42
CA GLY A 33 -8.96 -10.63 4.55
C GLY A 33 -7.58 -11.05 5.08
N GLN A 34 -6.89 -11.97 4.42
CA GLN A 34 -5.52 -12.34 4.76
C GLN A 34 -4.59 -11.19 4.39
N LYS A 35 -3.81 -10.70 5.35
CA LYS A 35 -2.77 -9.67 5.13
C LYS A 35 -1.52 -10.31 4.55
N PHE A 36 -0.92 -9.70 3.54
CA PHE A 36 0.35 -10.17 2.94
C PHE A 36 1.45 -9.13 2.96
N ILE A 37 1.08 -7.85 2.93
CA ILE A 37 2.00 -6.74 3.06
C ILE A 37 1.46 -5.81 4.14
N GLN A 38 2.35 -5.44 5.05
CA GLN A 38 2.11 -4.42 6.05
C GLN A 38 3.39 -3.61 6.18
N GLN A 39 3.37 -2.37 5.68
CA GLN A 39 4.54 -1.51 5.66
C GLN A 39 4.24 -0.19 6.34
N SER A 40 5.03 0.11 7.37
CA SER A 40 5.00 1.41 8.03
C SER A 40 5.90 2.39 7.29
N MET A 41 5.42 3.62 7.10
CA MET A 41 6.17 4.69 6.46
C MET A 41 6.15 5.94 7.32
N LEU A 42 7.24 6.70 7.26
CA LEU A 42 7.39 7.99 7.93
C LEU A 42 7.02 9.10 6.96
N LEU A 43 5.84 9.67 7.11
CA LEU A 43 5.43 10.81 6.31
C LEU A 43 6.14 12.07 6.79
N ASN A 44 6.69 12.83 5.84
CA ASN A 44 7.11 14.21 6.03
C ASN A 44 5.95 15.15 5.70
N GLU A 45 5.97 16.38 6.21
CA GLU A 45 5.02 17.41 5.80
C GLU A 45 5.14 17.67 4.28
N GLY A 46 4.00 17.72 3.59
CA GLY A 46 3.92 17.85 2.13
C GLY A 46 3.77 16.51 1.41
N GLU A 47 4.33 16.44 0.20
CA GLU A 47 4.20 15.29 -0.70
C GLU A 47 5.21 14.19 -0.36
N ASN A 48 4.71 12.97 -0.21
CA ASN A 48 5.51 11.77 -0.01
C ASN A 48 5.21 10.76 -1.10
N ASN A 49 6.26 10.24 -1.73
CA ASN A 49 6.17 9.23 -2.78
C ASN A 49 6.78 7.93 -2.27
N TYR A 50 5.98 6.85 -2.28
CA TYR A 50 6.40 5.51 -1.87
C TYR A 50 6.08 4.50 -2.95
N SER A 51 6.88 3.44 -3.03
CA SER A 51 6.61 2.32 -3.92
C SER A 51 6.73 1.01 -3.16
N ILE A 52 5.74 0.14 -3.31
CA ILE A 52 5.78 -1.22 -2.77
C ILE A 52 6.00 -2.17 -3.94
N ASP A 53 7.08 -2.95 -3.89
CA ASP A 53 7.31 -4.03 -4.84
C ASP A 53 6.40 -5.21 -4.50
N VAL A 54 5.60 -5.60 -5.47
CA VAL A 54 4.60 -6.67 -5.37
C VAL A 54 4.92 -7.82 -6.33
N ALA A 55 6.12 -7.80 -6.94
CA ALA A 55 6.64 -8.92 -7.69
C ALA A 55 6.78 -10.15 -6.78
N GLY A 56 6.16 -11.26 -7.17
CA GLY A 56 6.24 -12.54 -6.44
C GLY A 56 5.08 -12.81 -5.47
N TYR A 57 4.12 -11.89 -5.30
CA TYR A 57 2.86 -12.19 -4.60
C TYR A 57 1.90 -12.99 -5.50
N ARG A 58 0.84 -13.59 -4.95
CA ARG A 58 -0.10 -14.42 -5.73
C ARG A 58 -1.07 -13.57 -6.55
N PRO A 59 -1.35 -13.89 -7.82
CA PRO A 59 -2.32 -13.11 -8.60
C PRO A 59 -3.70 -13.13 -7.93
N GLY A 60 -4.38 -11.99 -7.90
CA GLY A 60 -5.68 -11.90 -7.23
C GLY A 60 -6.21 -10.48 -7.07
N MET A 61 -7.38 -10.36 -6.44
CA MET A 61 -7.93 -9.08 -6.02
C MET A 61 -7.43 -8.74 -4.63
N TYR A 62 -6.99 -7.49 -4.45
CA TYR A 62 -6.44 -7.00 -3.20
C TYR A 62 -7.20 -5.80 -2.69
N ILE A 63 -7.36 -5.74 -1.38
CA ILE A 63 -7.93 -4.62 -0.65
C ILE A 63 -6.77 -3.85 -0.03
N GLU A 64 -6.69 -2.59 -0.41
CA GLU A 64 -5.76 -1.62 0.13
C GLU A 64 -6.41 -0.81 1.25
N TYR A 65 -5.72 -0.73 2.38
CA TYR A 65 -6.16 -0.03 3.58
C TYR A 65 -5.03 0.82 4.17
N TYR A 66 -5.38 2.03 4.59
CA TYR A 66 -4.48 3.01 5.19
C TYR A 66 -4.92 3.29 6.61
N ARG A 67 -3.97 3.27 7.56
CA ARG A 67 -4.18 3.72 8.95
C ARG A 67 -3.08 4.65 9.44
#